data_AF-A0A7J4NXI8-F1
#
_entry.id   AF-A0A7J4NXI8-F1
#
_cell.length_a   1.000
_cell.length_b   1.000
_cell.length_c   1.000
_cell.angle_alpha   90.00
_cell.angle_beta   90.00
_cell.angle_gamma   90.00
#
_symmetry.space_group_name_H-M   'P 1'
#
loop_
_entity.id
_entity.type
_entity.pdbx_description
1 polymer ?
#
loop_
_entity_poly.entity_id
_entity_poly.type
_entity_poly.pdbx_seq_one_letter_code
_entity_poly.pdbx_strand_id
1 'polypeptide(L)' 'MAKVVQTELDEKEYRLLKEVSKKKGLSIKETLRKATVTYIEDQLPLEEDPIFKVKPRGTSVKTNASRLDEQLYREKS' A
#
# COMPACT_ATOMS: atom_id res chain seq x y z
N MET A 1 -21.42 3.57 14.07
CA MET A 1 -22.53 3.63 13.09
C MET A 1 -22.12 2.85 11.85
N ALA A 2 -22.88 1.83 11.42
CA ALA A 2 -22.60 1.10 10.19
C ALA A 2 -23.30 1.77 9.01
N LYS A 3 -22.57 2.10 7.94
CA LYS A 3 -23.14 2.54 6.66
C LYS A 3 -23.26 1.34 5.73
N VAL A 4 -24.43 1.13 5.14
CA VAL A 4 -24.68 0.06 4.18
C VAL A 4 -24.55 0.63 2.78
N VAL A 5 -23.72 0.01 1.96
CA VAL A 5 -23.58 0.33 0.53
C VAL A 5 -24.21 -0.84 -0.23
N GLN A 6 -25.16 -0.52 -1.10
CA GLN A 6 -25.75 -1.48 -2.04
C GLN A 6 -25.24 -1.12 -3.43
N THR A 7 -24.76 -2.12 -4.15
CA THR A 7 -24.23 -1.96 -5.51
C THR A 7 -24.74 -3.14 -6.34
N GLU A 8 -25.10 -2.85 -7.58
CA GLU A 8 -25.44 -3.88 -8.56
C GLU A 8 -24.15 -4.34 -9.24
N LEU A 9 -23.96 -5.65 -9.35
CA LEU A 9 -22.84 -6.28 -10.04
C LEU A 9 -23.40 -7.04 -11.24
N ASP A 10 -22.70 -6.96 -12.37
CA ASP A 10 -23.05 -7.78 -13.53
C ASP A 10 -22.84 -9.28 -13.22
N GLU A 11 -23.51 -10.17 -13.95
CA GLU A 11 -23.36 -11.61 -13.77
C GLU A 11 -21.89 -12.06 -13.83
N LYS A 12 -21.09 -11.46 -14.73
CA LYS A 12 -19.67 -11.80 -14.86
C LYS A 12 -18.87 -11.41 -13.63
N GLU A 13 -19.10 -10.21 -13.11
CA GLU A 13 -18.42 -9.68 -11.94
C GLU A 13 -18.79 -10.48 -10.68
N TYR A 14 -20.07 -10.84 -10.55
CA TYR A 14 -20.53 -11.69 -9.46
C TYR A 14 -19.89 -13.08 -9.49
N ARG A 15 -19.76 -13.69 -10.68
CA ARG A 15 -19.08 -15.00 -10.83
C ARG A 15 -17.61 -14.91 -10.41
N LEU A 16 -16.88 -13.90 -10.88
CA LEU A 16 -15.48 -13.68 -10.50
C LEU A 16 -15.33 -13.47 -9.00
N LEU A 17 -16.19 -12.64 -8.39
CA LEU A 17 -16.20 -12.41 -6.95
C LEU A 17 -16.45 -13.71 -6.17
N LYS A 18 -17.37 -14.56 -6.66
CA LYS A 18 -17.69 -15.87 -6.06
C LYS A 18 -16.53 -16.86 -6.17
N GLU A 19 -15.77 -16.84 -7.25
CA GLU A 19 -14.56 -17.65 -7.37
C GLU A 19 -13.47 -17.19 -6.40
N VAL A 20 -13.26 -15.88 -6.29
CA VAL A 20 -12.31 -15.30 -5.34
C VAL A 20 -12.71 -15.62 -3.90
N SER A 21 -14.00 -15.53 -3.58
CA SER A 21 -14.51 -15.85 -2.23
C SER A 21 -14.30 -17.33 -1.90
N LYS A 22 -14.58 -18.23 -2.86
CA LYS A 22 -14.30 -19.67 -2.71
C LYS A 22 -12.81 -19.97 -2.50
N LYS A 23 -11.94 -19.38 -3.31
CA LYS A 23 -10.48 -19.58 -3.19
C LYS A 23 -9.93 -19.12 -1.84
N LYS A 24 -10.48 -18.05 -1.29
CA LYS A 24 -10.07 -17.51 0.01
C LYS A 24 -10.81 -18.12 1.20
N GLY A 25 -11.83 -18.96 0.96
CA GLY A 25 -12.67 -19.54 2.02
C GLY A 25 -13.52 -18.50 2.77
N LEU A 26 -13.79 -17.35 2.15
CA LEU A 26 -14.49 -16.22 2.78
C LEU A 26 -15.92 -16.08 2.23
N SER A 27 -16.80 -15.45 3.00
CA SER A 27 -18.10 -15.05 2.47
C SER A 27 -17.96 -13.95 1.42
N ILE A 28 -18.98 -13.81 0.56
CA ILE A 28 -19.02 -12.75 -0.46
C ILE A 28 -18.93 -11.36 0.19
N LYS A 29 -19.59 -11.17 1.34
CA LYS A 29 -19.58 -9.90 2.10
C LYS A 29 -18.19 -9.56 2.63
N GLU A 30 -17.49 -10.54 3.20
CA GLU A 30 -16.13 -10.34 3.71
C GLU A 30 -15.14 -10.10 2.57
N THR A 31 -15.33 -10.80 1.45
CA THR A 31 -14.50 -10.61 0.25
C THR A 31 -14.67 -9.20 -0.31
N LEU A 32 -15.91 -8.72 -0.44
CA LEU A 32 -16.23 -7.34 -0.82
C LEU A 32 -15.62 -6.35 0.16
N ARG A 33 -15.81 -6.57 1.47
CA ARG A 33 -15.26 -5.69 2.51
C ARG A 33 -13.74 -5.57 2.38
N LYS A 34 -13.04 -6.68 2.19
CA LYS A 34 -11.59 -6.71 2.04
C LYS A 34 -11.14 -6.03 0.75
N ALA A 35 -11.82 -6.31 -0.37
CA ALA A 35 -11.53 -5.68 -1.65
C ALA A 35 -11.72 -4.15 -1.59
N THR A 36 -12.79 -3.67 -0.96
CA THR A 36 -13.02 -2.24 -0.77
C THR A 36 -11.94 -1.59 0.09
N VAL A 37 -11.51 -2.24 1.19
CA VAL A 37 -10.43 -1.71 2.04
C VAL A 37 -9.13 -1.63 1.26
N THR A 38 -8.71 -2.72 0.60
CA THR A 38 -7.48 -2.75 -0.20
C THR A 38 -7.53 -1.71 -1.33
N TYR A 39 -8.67 -1.56 -2.01
CA TYR A 39 -8.83 -0.54 -3.04
C TYR A 39 -8.67 0.88 -2.47
N ILE A 40 -9.26 1.16 -1.30
CA ILE A 40 -9.11 2.46 -0.64
C ILE A 40 -7.64 2.69 -0.23
N GLU A 41 -6.98 1.69 0.33
CA GLU A 41 -5.55 1.75 0.71
C GLU A 41 -4.65 1.99 -0.52
N ASP A 42 -4.93 1.34 -1.65
CA ASP A 42 -4.18 1.50 -2.90
C ASP A 42 -4.40 2.88 -3.55
N GLN A 43 -5.60 3.45 -3.43
CA GLN A 43 -5.95 4.74 -4.03
C GLN A 43 -5.60 5.94 -3.14
N LEU A 44 -5.53 5.74 -1.83
CA LEU A 44 -5.07 6.78 -0.92
C LEU A 44 -3.54 6.87 -1.02
N PRO A 45 -2.98 8.02 -1.43
CA PRO A 45 -1.55 8.22 -1.30
C PRO A 45 -1.18 8.05 0.17
N LEU A 46 0.00 7.48 0.44
CA LEU A 46 0.62 7.28 1.76
C LEU A 46 0.89 8.63 2.48
N GLU A 47 -0.09 9.52 2.58
CA GLU A 47 -0.04 10.79 3.31
C GLU A 47 -0.02 10.57 4.84
N GLU A 48 -0.25 9.35 5.31
CA GLU A 48 -0.33 9.04 6.74
C GLU A 48 0.88 8.27 7.30
N ASP A 49 1.94 8.05 6.53
CA ASP A 49 3.14 7.44 7.09
C ASP A 49 4.13 8.51 7.62
N PRO A 50 4.42 8.55 8.93
CA PRO A 50 5.36 9.48 9.55
C PRO A 50 6.77 9.42 8.94
N ILE A 51 7.16 8.31 8.30
CA ILE A 51 8.44 8.16 7.60
C ILE A 51 8.49 9.10 6.38
N PHE A 52 7.38 9.29 5.68
CA PHE A 52 7.29 10.17 4.50
C PHE A 52 7.02 11.64 4.87
N LYS A 53 6.64 11.92 6.13
CA LYS A 53 6.53 13.28 6.68
C LYS A 53 7.83 13.85 7.23
N VAL A 54 8.91 13.08 7.24
CA VAL A 54 10.23 13.62 7.59
C VAL A 54 10.66 14.51 6.44
N LYS A 55 10.32 15.80 6.52
CA LYS A 55 11.01 16.83 5.74
C LYS A 55 12.50 16.54 5.93
N PRO A 56 13.31 16.47 4.85
CA PRO A 56 14.75 16.34 5.00
C PRO A 56 15.18 17.46 5.93
N ARG A 57 15.51 17.11 7.17
CA ARG A 57 16.08 18.05 8.13
C ARG A 57 17.38 18.40 7.43
N GLY A 58 17.45 19.60 6.87
CA GLY A 58 18.58 20.06 6.10
C GLY A 58 19.81 19.99 6.99
N THR A 59 20.46 18.84 7.03
CA THR A 59 21.80 18.71 7.56
C THR A 59 22.59 19.53 6.58
N SER A 60 23.01 20.72 7.01
CA SER A 60 23.78 21.70 6.24
C SER A 60 25.21 21.20 6.01
N VAL A 61 25.32 19.93 5.65
CA VAL A 61 26.53 19.24 5.27
C VAL A 61 26.23 18.74 3.87
N LYS A 62 26.97 19.27 2.90
CA LYS A 62 26.98 18.76 1.53
C LYS A 62 27.53 17.34 1.56
N THR A 63 26.71 16.37 1.94
CA THR A 63 27.08 14.97 1.81
C THR A 63 26.99 14.64 0.34
N ASN A 64 28.13 14.74 -0.35
CA ASN A 64 28.30 14.21 -1.69
C ASN A 64 28.07 12.70 -1.61
N ALA A 65 26.84 12.25 -1.89
CA ALA A 65 26.50 10.83 -1.97
C ALA A 65 27.42 10.08 -2.95
N SER A 66 27.98 10.79 -3.93
CA SER A 66 28.97 10.27 -4.89
C SER A 66 30.30 9.82 -4.28
N ARG A 67 30.61 10.19 -3.03
CA ARG A 67 31.86 9.80 -2.34
C ARG A 67 31.66 8.77 -1.23
N LEU A 68 30.41 8.35 -0.98
CA LEU A 68 30.11 7.47 0.14
C LEU A 68 30.74 6.08 -0.06
N ASP A 69 30.69 5.55 -1.29
CA ASP A 69 31.30 4.27 -1.65
C ASP A 69 32.82 4.31 -1.47
N GLU A 70 33.47 5.39 -1.86
CA GLU A 70 34.93 5.51 -1.77
C GLU A 70 35.44 5.53 -0.32
N GLN A 71 34.67 6.12 0.61
CA GLN A 71 35.00 6.07 2.05
C GLN A 71 34.66 4.73 2.70
N LEU A 72 33.56 4.07 2.30
CA LEU A 72 33.13 2.81 2.91
C LEU A 72 34.04 1.64 2.51
N TYR A 73 34.57 1.66 1.28
CA TYR A 73 35.43 0.59 0.76
C TYR A 73 36.94 0.86 0.91
N ARG A 74 37.36 2.02 1.43
CA ARG A 74 38.78 2.32 1.68
C ARG A 74 39.31 1.68 2.97
N GLU A 75 38.46 1.31 3.92
CA GLU A 75 38.85 0.46 5.06
C GLU A 75 38.78 -1.03 4.69
N LYS A 76 39.63 -1.45 3.74
CA LYS A 76 40.13 -2.83 3.61
C LYS A 76 41.18 -2.91 2.50
N SER A 77 42.40 -2.51 2.83
CA SER A 77 43.62 -3.06 2.23
C SER A 77 44.66 -3.18 3.34
#